data_AF-A0A1H6F1C5-F1
#
_entry.id   AF-A0A1H6F1C5-F1
#
_cell.length_a   1.000
_cell.length_b   1.000
_cell.length_c   1.000
_cell.angle_alpha   90.00
_cell.angle_beta   90.00
_cell.angle_gamma   90.00
#
_symmetry.space_group_name_H-M   'P 1'
#
loop_
_entity.id
_entity.type
_entity.pdbx_description
1 polymer ?
#
loop_
_entity_poly.entity_id
_entity_poly.type
_entity_poly.pdbx_seq_one_letter_code
_entity_poly.pdbx_strand_id
1 'polypeptide(L)'
;MTPTDLHDVPAAAQLVAAVRDFLQTDVLPAVEGRVRYHTRVAINVLGMVEREMELGPDQAERHAARLAELGVAGDADLAAAIREGRVTDDAALVTALEQAVRAKLEVANPGYLTD
;
A
#
# COMPACT_ATOMS: atom_id res chain seq x y z
N MET A 1 1.95 1.95 -25.81
CA MET A 1 1.41 3.32 -25.79
C MET A 1 0.56 3.39 -24.54
N THR A 2 1.14 3.87 -23.44
CA THR A 2 0.42 4.00 -22.16
C THR A 2 -0.75 4.94 -22.39
N PRO A 3 -1.99 4.59 -21.98
CA PRO A 3 -3.13 5.48 -22.17
C PRO A 3 -2.80 6.84 -21.56
N THR A 4 -2.89 7.88 -22.38
CA THR A 4 -2.79 9.26 -21.94
C THR A 4 -3.93 9.51 -20.97
N ASP A 5 -3.61 9.60 -19.68
CA ASP A 5 -4.53 10.12 -18.68
C ASP A 5 -4.95 11.54 -19.10
N LEU A 6 -6.14 11.98 -18.68
CA LEU A 6 -6.66 13.34 -18.95
C LEU A 6 -5.63 14.46 -18.66
N HIS A 7 -4.67 14.18 -17.79
CA HIS A 7 -3.68 15.12 -17.29
C HIS A 7 -2.30 15.02 -17.96
N ASP A 8 -2.16 14.23 -19.03
CA ASP A 8 -0.89 14.02 -19.75
C ASP A 8 0.27 13.63 -18.80
N VAL A 9 1.51 13.72 -19.29
CA VAL A 9 2.72 13.54 -18.47
C VAL A 9 3.18 14.88 -17.86
N PRO A 10 3.79 14.86 -16.66
CA PRO A 10 4.07 13.70 -15.83
C PRO A 10 2.84 13.22 -15.04
N ALA A 11 2.73 11.89 -14.88
CA ALA A 11 1.72 11.28 -14.04
C ALA A 11 1.91 11.66 -12.56
N ALA A 12 0.85 11.56 -11.76
CA ALA A 12 0.90 11.88 -10.34
C ALA A 12 2.00 11.11 -9.58
N ALA A 13 2.25 9.84 -9.92
CA ALA A 13 3.33 9.05 -9.32
C ALA A 13 4.71 9.66 -9.60
N GLN A 14 4.93 10.19 -10.81
CA GLN A 14 6.19 10.84 -11.20
C GLN A 14 6.37 12.18 -10.48
N LEU A 15 5.29 12.92 -10.25
CA LEU A 15 5.32 14.15 -9.45
C LEU A 15 5.68 13.86 -7.99
N VAL A 16 5.07 12.84 -7.39
CA VAL A 16 5.38 12.40 -6.01
C VAL A 16 6.84 11.97 -5.90
N ALA A 17 7.32 11.15 -6.84
CA ALA A 17 8.72 10.69 -6.87
C ALA A 17 9.70 11.86 -7.00
N ALA A 18 9.42 12.86 -7.85
CA ALA A 18 10.26 14.05 -7.99
C ALA A 18 10.35 14.86 -6.69
N VAL A 19 9.24 15.01 -5.95
CA VAL A 19 9.24 15.67 -4.64
C VAL A 19 10.03 14.85 -3.62
N ARG A 20 9.86 13.52 -3.59
CA ARG A 20 10.62 12.66 -2.66
C ARG A 20 12.12 12.78 -2.91
N ASP A 21 12.53 12.75 -4.18
CA ASP A 21 13.94 12.85 -4.58
C ASP A 21 14.55 14.16 -4.09
N PHE A 22 13.94 15.31 -4.42
CA PHE A 22 14.38 16.62 -3.93
C PHE A 22 14.49 16.69 -2.39
N LEU A 23 13.50 16.15 -1.67
CA LEU A 23 13.56 16.13 -0.21
C LEU A 23 14.74 15.29 0.30
N GLN A 24 15.06 14.20 -0.38
CA GLN A 24 16.12 13.27 -0.01
C GLN A 24 17.52 13.79 -0.39
N THR A 25 17.68 14.37 -1.58
CA THR A 25 18.97 14.77 -2.15
C THR A 25 19.40 16.17 -1.72
N ASP A 26 18.47 17.12 -1.67
CA ASP A 26 18.78 18.53 -1.47
C ASP A 26 18.41 18.99 -0.06
N VAL A 27 17.20 18.67 0.39
CA VAL A 27 16.68 19.21 1.66
C VAL A 27 17.27 18.48 2.86
N LEU A 28 17.21 17.14 2.88
CA LEU A 28 17.64 16.34 4.01
C LEU A 28 19.09 16.61 4.49
N PRO A 29 20.10 16.81 3.61
CA PRO A 29 21.44 17.16 4.04
C PRO A 29 21.59 18.63 4.48
N ALA A 30 20.68 19.53 4.07
CA ALA A 30 20.75 20.96 4.33
C ALA A 30 20.03 21.41 5.62
N VAL A 31 19.29 20.53 6.28
CA VAL A 31 18.49 20.86 7.47
C VAL A 31 18.94 20.06 8.70
N GLU A 32 18.70 20.62 9.89
CA GLU A 32 19.06 20.00 11.17
C GLU A 32 17.89 19.91 12.16
N GLY A 33 18.13 19.24 13.29
CA GLY A 33 17.20 19.14 14.41
C GLY A 33 15.81 18.61 14.01
N ARG A 34 14.77 19.31 14.48
CA ARG A 34 13.37 18.94 14.25
C ARG A 34 12.99 18.91 12.76
N VAL A 35 13.52 19.84 11.97
CA VAL A 35 13.21 19.92 10.53
C VAL A 35 13.77 18.68 9.83
N ARG A 36 15.02 18.30 10.12
CA ARG A 36 15.63 17.08 9.58
C ARG A 36 14.83 15.82 9.89
N TYR A 37 14.31 15.71 11.10
CA TYR A 37 13.44 14.60 11.47
C TYR A 37 12.17 14.57 10.61
N HIS A 38 11.45 15.69 10.50
CA HIS A 38 10.24 15.75 9.68
C HIS A 38 10.52 15.53 8.19
N THR A 39 11.66 15.96 7.66
CA THR A 39 12.07 15.64 6.28
C THR A 39 12.19 14.13 6.06
N ARG A 40 12.80 13.39 7.00
CA ARG A 40 12.86 11.92 6.92
C ARG A 40 11.47 11.28 6.96
N VAL A 41 10.59 11.79 7.81
CA VAL A 41 9.19 11.32 7.88
C VAL A 41 8.49 11.56 6.55
N ALA A 42 8.62 12.76 5.97
CA ALA A 42 8.01 13.10 4.69
C ALA A 42 8.51 12.19 3.56
N ILE A 43 9.82 11.93 3.48
CA ILE A 43 10.41 11.00 2.50
C ILE A 43 9.78 9.60 2.65
N ASN A 44 9.69 9.08 3.88
CA ASN A 44 9.10 7.77 4.12
C ASN A 44 7.61 7.71 3.73
N VAL A 45 6.83 8.75 4.06
CA VAL A 45 5.41 8.83 3.70
C VAL A 45 5.24 8.89 2.19
N LEU A 46 6.03 9.70 1.48
CA LEU A 46 5.99 9.75 0.01
C LEU A 46 6.37 8.39 -0.60
N GLY A 47 7.35 7.69 -0.03
CA GLY A 47 7.68 6.33 -0.44
C GLY A 47 6.57 5.31 -0.18
N MET A 48 5.71 5.50 0.83
CA MET A 48 4.49 4.69 0.99
C MET A 48 3.46 5.02 -0.10
N VAL A 49 3.24 6.31 -0.37
CA VAL A 49 2.31 6.76 -1.41
C VAL A 49 2.71 6.24 -2.79
N GLU A 50 4.00 6.30 -3.15
CA GLU A 50 4.50 5.75 -4.41
C GLU A 50 4.17 4.26 -4.55
N ARG A 51 4.43 3.46 -3.51
CA ARG A 51 4.13 2.02 -3.51
C ARG A 51 2.64 1.75 -3.56
N GLU A 52 1.81 2.56 -2.88
CA GLU A 52 0.35 2.43 -2.95
C GLU A 52 -0.16 2.73 -4.36
N MET A 53 0.37 3.75 -5.04
CA MET A 53 -0.01 4.08 -6.41
C MET A 53 0.42 2.98 -7.40
N GLU A 54 1.56 2.35 -7.16
CA GLU A 54 2.09 1.28 -8.01
C GLU A 54 1.41 -0.08 -7.78
N LEU A 55 1.23 -0.49 -6.53
CA LEU A 55 0.78 -1.83 -6.15
C LEU A 55 -0.71 -1.89 -5.82
N GLY A 56 -1.30 -0.77 -5.38
CA GLY A 56 -2.65 -0.71 -4.80
C GLY A 56 -3.76 -1.24 -5.70
N PRO A 57 -3.85 -0.84 -6.98
CA PRO A 57 -4.93 -1.32 -7.87
C PRO A 57 -4.96 -2.86 -7.98
N ASP A 58 -3.82 -3.46 -8.27
CA ASP A 58 -3.67 -4.90 -8.44
C ASP A 58 -3.78 -5.68 -7.11
N GLN A 59 -3.28 -5.11 -6.00
CA GLN A 59 -3.53 -5.66 -4.67
C GLN A 59 -5.03 -5.64 -4.28
N ALA A 60 -5.76 -4.58 -4.62
CA ALA A 60 -7.19 -4.45 -4.35
C ALA A 60 -8.01 -5.47 -5.14
N GLU A 61 -7.71 -5.67 -6.43
CA GLU A 61 -8.36 -6.68 -7.26
C GLU A 61 -8.14 -8.10 -6.70
N ARG A 62 -6.89 -8.45 -6.37
CA ARG A 62 -6.57 -9.74 -5.76
C ARG A 62 -7.25 -9.94 -4.40
N HIS A 63 -7.34 -8.89 -3.60
CA HIS A 63 -8.01 -8.94 -2.31
C HIS A 63 -9.51 -9.21 -2.48
N ALA A 64 -10.17 -8.48 -3.38
CA ALA A 64 -11.57 -8.69 -3.70
C ALA A 64 -11.85 -10.11 -4.22
N ALA A 65 -10.97 -10.65 -5.07
CA ALA A 65 -11.09 -12.02 -5.56
C ALA A 65 -11.05 -13.07 -4.42
N ARG A 66 -10.09 -12.94 -3.49
CA ARG A 66 -10.00 -13.83 -2.32
C ARG A 66 -11.21 -13.73 -1.40
N LEU A 67 -11.74 -12.53 -1.20
CA LEU A 67 -12.97 -12.34 -0.41
C LEU A 67 -14.18 -12.97 -1.09
N ALA A 68 -14.29 -12.86 -2.41
CA ALA A 68 -15.35 -13.50 -3.18
C ALA A 68 -15.28 -15.04 -3.10
N GLU A 69 -14.09 -15.63 -3.08
CA GLU A 69 -13.88 -17.08 -2.85
C GLU A 69 -14.37 -17.52 -1.47
N LEU A 70 -14.27 -16.66 -0.45
CA LEU A 70 -14.83 -16.87 0.88
C LEU A 70 -16.33 -16.55 0.98
N GLY A 71 -16.97 -16.12 -0.11
CA GLY A 71 -18.39 -15.79 -0.16
C GLY A 71 -18.77 -14.49 0.55
N VAL A 72 -17.82 -13.56 0.73
CA VAL A 72 -18.05 -12.28 1.43
C VAL A 72 -17.73 -11.09 0.53
N ALA A 73 -18.46 -9.99 0.73
CA ALA A 73 -18.37 -8.82 -0.16
C ALA A 73 -17.25 -7.83 0.20
N GLY A 74 -16.59 -7.99 1.35
CA GLY A 74 -15.63 -7.03 1.88
C GLY A 74 -15.11 -7.40 3.27
N ASP A 75 -14.10 -6.69 3.75
CA ASP A 75 -13.50 -6.92 5.08
C ASP A 75 -14.52 -6.79 6.22
N ALA A 76 -15.47 -5.86 6.12
CA ALA A 76 -16.52 -5.69 7.13
C ALA A 76 -17.46 -6.90 7.19
N ASP A 77 -17.80 -7.46 6.03
CA ASP A 77 -18.64 -8.66 5.92
C ASP A 77 -17.87 -9.90 6.38
N LEU A 78 -16.60 -10.04 6.01
CA LEU A 78 -15.72 -11.09 6.53
C LEU A 78 -15.67 -11.08 8.06
N ALA A 79 -15.47 -9.91 8.66
CA ALA A 79 -15.42 -9.78 10.12
C ALA A 79 -16.76 -10.14 10.79
N ALA A 80 -17.89 -9.82 10.16
CA ALA A 80 -19.21 -10.23 10.65
C ALA A 80 -19.41 -11.74 10.52
N ALA A 81 -19.05 -12.31 9.37
CA ALA A 81 -19.18 -13.73 9.09
C ALA A 81 -18.34 -14.60 10.02
N ILE A 82 -17.12 -14.16 10.37
CA ILE A 82 -16.27 -14.82 11.37
C ILE A 82 -16.94 -14.78 12.76
N ARG A 83 -17.46 -13.62 13.19
CA ARG A 83 -18.15 -13.50 14.50
C ARG A 83 -19.40 -14.37 14.59
N GLU A 84 -20.09 -14.57 13.47
CA GLU A 84 -21.31 -15.36 13.37
C GLU A 84 -21.04 -16.84 13.09
N GLY A 85 -19.79 -17.25 12.90
CA GLY A 85 -19.42 -18.63 12.57
C GLY A 85 -19.86 -19.09 11.17
N ARG A 86 -20.06 -18.15 10.23
CA ARG A 86 -20.47 -18.41 8.85
C ARG A 86 -19.32 -18.73 7.90
N VAL A 87 -18.09 -18.49 8.32
CA VAL A 87 -16.86 -18.80 7.56
C VAL A 87 -16.13 -19.92 8.27
N THR A 88 -15.71 -20.93 7.53
CA THR A 88 -14.90 -22.03 8.04
C THR A 88 -13.52 -21.54 8.41
N ASP A 89 -13.03 -21.94 9.58
CA ASP A 89 -11.64 -21.73 9.99
C ASP A 89 -10.74 -22.77 9.31
N ASP A 90 -10.34 -22.45 8.07
CA ASP A 90 -9.52 -23.33 7.23
C ASP A 90 -8.34 -22.58 6.58
N ALA A 91 -7.55 -23.33 5.80
CA ALA A 91 -6.37 -22.79 5.11
C ALA A 91 -6.72 -21.67 4.12
N ALA A 92 -7.94 -21.64 3.56
CA ALA A 92 -8.36 -20.58 2.64
C ALA A 92 -8.57 -19.27 3.39
N LEU A 93 -9.23 -19.30 4.56
CA LEU A 93 -9.36 -18.13 5.42
C LEU A 93 -7.99 -17.59 5.87
N VAL A 94 -7.11 -18.48 6.36
CA VAL A 94 -5.76 -18.08 6.80
C VAL A 94 -4.98 -17.45 5.66
N THR A 95 -4.99 -18.06 4.48
CA THR A 95 -4.32 -17.52 3.28
C THR A 95 -4.85 -16.13 2.91
N ALA A 96 -6.18 -15.93 2.95
CA ALA A 96 -6.77 -14.63 2.63
C ALA A 96 -6.29 -13.52 3.58
N LEU A 97 -6.25 -13.80 4.88
CA LEU A 97 -5.79 -12.87 5.91
C LEU A 97 -4.29 -12.57 5.78
N GLU A 98 -3.46 -13.61 5.58
CA GLU A 98 -2.02 -13.47 5.40
C GLU A 98 -1.68 -12.63 4.17
N GLN A 99 -2.34 -12.90 3.03
CA GLN A 99 -2.12 -12.15 1.80
C GLN A 99 -2.58 -10.69 1.92
N ALA A 100 -3.67 -10.43 2.65
CA ALA A 100 -4.11 -9.07 2.93
C ALA A 100 -3.09 -8.30 3.79
N VAL A 101 -2.49 -8.96 4.80
CA VAL A 101 -1.45 -8.36 5.64
C VAL A 101 -0.16 -8.14 4.85
N ARG A 102 0.26 -9.12 4.04
CA ARG A 102 1.42 -9.00 3.15
C ARG A 102 1.30 -7.79 2.23
N ALA A 103 0.16 -7.64 1.55
CA ALA A 103 -0.10 -6.49 0.67
C ALA A 103 0.02 -5.15 1.41
N LYS A 104 -0.55 -5.05 2.63
CA LYS A 104 -0.41 -3.86 3.48
C LYS A 104 1.04 -3.59 3.87
N LEU A 105 1.84 -4.62 4.15
CA LEU A 105 3.25 -4.47 4.49
C LEU A 105 4.10 -4.06 3.28
N GLU A 106 3.83 -4.59 2.09
CA GLU A 106 4.49 -4.17 0.84
C GLU A 106 4.37 -2.65 0.63
N VAL A 107 3.25 -2.04 1.03
CA VAL A 107 2.98 -0.59 0.93
C VAL A 107 3.41 0.21 2.17
N ALA A 108 3.32 -0.33 3.38
CA ALA A 108 3.70 0.40 4.59
C ALA A 108 5.22 0.33 4.83
N ASN A 109 5.77 -0.88 4.90
CA ASN A 109 7.18 -1.13 5.17
C ASN A 109 7.58 -2.54 4.68
N PRO A 110 8.21 -2.66 3.49
CA PRO A 110 8.46 -3.94 2.87
C PRO A 110 9.62 -4.69 3.56
N GLY A 111 10.42 -4.01 4.40
CA GLY A 111 11.49 -4.62 5.16
C GLY A 111 11.03 -5.68 6.16
N TYR A 112 9.74 -5.72 6.51
CA TYR A 112 9.15 -6.79 7.32
C TYR A 112 8.89 -8.09 6.55
N LEU A 113 9.09 -8.10 5.23
CA LEU A 113 8.87 -9.27 4.37
C LEU A 113 10.16 -9.98 3.95
N THR A 114 11.30 -9.41 4.30
CA THR A 114 12.64 -9.98 4.12
C THR A 114 13.09 -10.64 5.43
N ASP A 115 13.57 -11.89 5.33
CA ASP A 115 14.18 -12.66 6.42
C ASP A 115 15.51 -12.06 6.91
#